data_AF-A0A383DSH7-F1
#
_entry.id   AF-A0A383DSH7-F1
#
_cell.length_a   1.000
_cell.length_b   1.000
_cell.length_c   1.000
_cell.angle_alpha   90.00
_cell.angle_beta   90.00
_cell.angle_gamma   90.00
#
_symmetry.space_group_name_H-M   'P 1'
#
loop_
_entity.id
_entity.type
_entity.pdbx_description
1 polymer ?
#
loop_
_entity_poly.entity_id
_entity_poly.type
_entity_poly.pdbx_seq_one_letter_code
_entity_poly.pdbx_strand_id
1 'polypeptide(L)'
;MERYKPKKCKSPAKAIREFCIECMGGRGSGQNYTKLIEECVSTNCPLYDFRFGKNPHHTQNLTAEQRKERGERLKSSVPRHKLSQKVT
;
A
#
# COMPACT_ATOMS: atom_id res chain seq x y z
N MET A 1 -19.81 -9.43 3.24
CA MET A 1 -18.56 -8.86 2.69
C MET A 1 -17.96 -9.84 1.69
N GLU A 2 -17.84 -9.46 0.43
CA GLU A 2 -17.33 -10.32 -0.64
C GLU A 2 -15.79 -10.38 -0.58
N ARG A 3 -15.26 -11.28 0.26
CA ARG A 3 -13.81 -11.44 0.50
C ARG A 3 -13.01 -11.81 -0.76
N TYR A 4 -13.69 -12.33 -1.77
CA TYR A 4 -13.13 -12.81 -3.03
C TYR A 4 -13.01 -11.73 -4.12
N LYS A 5 -13.58 -10.53 -3.92
CA LYS A 5 -13.50 -9.47 -4.93
C LYS A 5 -12.24 -8.61 -4.79
N PRO A 6 -11.65 -8.13 -5.91
CA PRO A 6 -10.54 -7.18 -5.89
C PRO A 6 -10.91 -5.91 -5.12
N LYS A 7 -9.95 -5.33 -4.38
CA LYS A 7 -10.19 -4.10 -3.62
C LYS A 7 -9.79 -2.86 -4.41
N LYS A 8 -10.71 -1.94 -4.65
CA LYS A 8 -10.37 -0.62 -5.21
C LYS A 8 -9.61 0.22 -4.18
N CYS A 9 -8.40 0.65 -4.52
CA CYS A 9 -7.50 1.39 -3.63
C CYS A 9 -7.15 2.77 -4.21
N LYS A 10 -7.09 3.81 -3.37
CA LYS A 10 -6.68 5.17 -3.78
C LYS A 10 -5.17 5.35 -3.95
N SER A 11 -4.37 4.51 -3.30
CA SER A 11 -2.91 4.54 -3.42
C SER A 11 -2.51 3.72 -4.65
N PRO A 12 -1.75 4.30 -5.61
CA PRO A 12 -1.30 3.57 -6.81
C PRO A 12 -0.56 2.28 -6.46
N ALA A 13 0.38 2.33 -5.51
CA ALA A 13 1.12 1.16 -5.07
C ALA A 13 0.17 0.06 -4.54
N LYS A 14 -0.82 0.41 -3.71
CA LYS A 14 -1.82 -0.57 -3.23
C LYS A 14 -2.68 -1.13 -4.36
N ALA A 15 -3.04 -0.31 -5.36
CA ALA A 15 -3.77 -0.78 -6.52
C ALA A 15 -2.93 -1.75 -7.37
N ILE A 16 -1.64 -1.48 -7.55
CA ILE A 16 -0.70 -2.40 -8.20
C ILE A 16 -0.61 -3.72 -7.44
N ARG A 17 -0.56 -3.69 -6.11
CA ARG A 17 -0.61 -4.93 -5.31
C ARG A 17 -1.88 -5.73 -5.57
N GLU A 18 -3.05 -5.10 -5.64
CA GLU A 18 -4.30 -5.80 -5.95
C GLU A 18 -4.26 -6.40 -7.35
N PHE A 19 -3.68 -5.71 -8.33
CA PHE A 19 -3.42 -6.29 -9.65
C PHE A 19 -2.53 -7.54 -9.58
N CYS A 20 -1.44 -7.49 -8.81
CA CYS A 20 -0.57 -8.66 -8.63
C CYS A 20 -1.28 -9.84 -7.94
N ILE A 21 -2.22 -9.57 -7.02
CA ILE A 21 -3.05 -10.62 -6.41
C ILE A 21 -3.90 -11.29 -7.49
N GLU A 22 -4.57 -10.51 -8.34
CA GLU A 22 -5.40 -11.04 -9.43
C GLU A 22 -4.57 -11.79 -10.48
N CYS A 23 -3.40 -11.26 -10.84
CA CYS A 23 -2.47 -11.91 -11.75
C CYS A 23 -2.00 -13.29 -11.25
N MET A 24 -1.86 -13.47 -9.92
CA MET A 24 -1.42 -14.72 -9.29
C MET A 24 -2.60 -15.65 -8.91
N GLY A 25 -3.79 -15.46 -9.47
CA GLY A 25 -4.94 -16.34 -9.24
C GLY A 25 -6.03 -15.76 -8.32
N GLY A 26 -5.90 -14.49 -7.95
CA GLY A 26 -6.97 -13.71 -7.34
C GLY A 26 -7.28 -14.03 -5.89
N ARG A 27 -8.20 -13.23 -5.35
CA ARG A 27 -8.71 -13.42 -3.98
C ARG A 27 -9.68 -14.60 -3.93
N GLY A 28 -9.62 -15.37 -2.84
CA GLY A 28 -10.54 -16.48 -2.63
C GLY A 28 -10.12 -17.81 -3.28
N SER A 29 -8.94 -17.87 -3.89
CA SER A 29 -8.32 -19.11 -4.40
C SER A 29 -7.92 -20.11 -3.29
N GLY A 30 -8.07 -19.73 -2.01
CA GLY A 30 -7.57 -20.50 -0.86
C GLY A 30 -6.06 -20.40 -0.66
N GLN A 31 -5.34 -19.79 -1.59
CA GLN A 31 -3.88 -19.68 -1.55
C GLN A 31 -3.41 -18.39 -0.88
N ASN A 32 -2.20 -18.44 -0.30
CA ASN A 32 -1.56 -17.24 0.25
C ASN A 32 -0.99 -16.39 -0.89
N TYR A 33 -1.79 -15.44 -1.37
CA TYR A 33 -1.39 -14.49 -2.42
C TYR A 33 -0.10 -13.72 -2.12
N THR A 34 0.26 -13.51 -0.86
CA THR A 34 1.53 -12.83 -0.53
C THR A 34 2.72 -13.70 -0.89
N LYS A 35 2.64 -15.00 -0.58
CA LYS A 35 3.66 -15.98 -0.97
C LYS A 35 3.73 -16.13 -2.49
N LEU A 36 2.59 -16.19 -3.17
CA LEU A 36 2.54 -16.26 -4.63
C LEU A 36 3.22 -15.03 -5.29
N ILE A 37 2.93 -13.83 -4.80
CA ILE A 37 3.57 -12.60 -5.30
C ILE A 37 5.08 -12.59 -5.02
N GLU A 38 5.51 -13.14 -3.89
CA GLU A 38 6.92 -13.26 -3.52
C GLU A 38 7.67 -14.22 -4.46
N GLU A 39 7.07 -15.36 -4.78
CA GLU A 39 7.59 -16.39 -5.68
C GLU A 39 7.42 -16.05 -7.18
N CYS A 40 6.88 -14.87 -7.51
CA CYS A 40 6.73 -14.44 -8.89
C CYS A 40 8.10 -14.32 -9.57
N VAL A 41 8.30 -15.09 -10.65
CA VAL A 41 9.56 -15.16 -11.41
C VAL A 41 9.67 -14.11 -12.52
N SER A 42 8.60 -13.36 -12.78
CA SER A 42 8.54 -12.36 -13.85
C SER A 42 9.27 -11.07 -13.46
N THR A 43 10.58 -11.13 -13.24
CA THR A 43 11.43 -10.00 -12.82
C THR A 43 11.43 -8.84 -13.80
N ASN A 44 11.24 -9.12 -15.10
CA ASN A 44 11.10 -8.10 -16.16
C ASN A 44 9.72 -7.44 -16.21
N CYS A 45 8.78 -7.82 -15.33
CA CYS A 45 7.47 -7.18 -15.25
C CYS A 45 7.67 -5.72 -14.81
N PRO A 46 7.07 -4.73 -15.50
CA PRO A 46 7.19 -3.31 -15.13
C PRO A 46 6.63 -3.00 -13.73
N LEU A 47 5.82 -3.90 -13.16
CA LEU A 47 5.24 -3.77 -11.83
C LEU A 47 6.03 -4.52 -10.75
N TYR A 48 7.10 -5.24 -11.11
CA TYR A 48 7.80 -6.15 -10.21
C TYR A 48 8.24 -5.50 -8.90
N ASP A 49 8.85 -4.33 -8.96
CA ASP A 49 9.30 -3.57 -7.79
C ASP A 49 8.17 -3.10 -6.86
N PHE A 50 6.97 -2.94 -7.43
CA PHE A 50 5.80 -2.38 -6.74
C PHE A 50 4.85 -3.46 -6.19
N ARG A 51 5.11 -4.73 -6.48
CA ARG A 51 4.18 -5.87 -6.24
C ARG A 51 3.74 -6.05 -4.79
N PHE A 52 4.52 -5.52 -3.85
CA PHE A 52 4.20 -5.54 -2.42
C PHE A 52 3.40 -4.33 -1.92
N GLY A 53 2.94 -3.46 -2.82
CA GLY A 53 2.12 -2.31 -2.46
C GLY A 53 2.91 -1.14 -1.87
N LYS A 54 4.22 -1.10 -2.15
CA LYS A 54 5.14 -0.02 -1.78
C LYS A 54 5.94 0.37 -3.01
N ASN A 55 6.31 1.63 -3.11
CA ASN A 55 7.22 2.11 -4.14
C ASN A 55 8.64 2.18 -3.54
N PRO A 56 9.57 1.29 -3.92
CA PRO A 56 10.94 1.31 -3.39
C PRO A 56 11.73 2.55 -3.83
N HIS A 57 11.34 3.16 -4.95
CA HIS A 57 11.98 4.35 -5.51
C HIS A 57 11.51 5.65 -4.84
N HIS A 58 10.48 5.58 -4.00
CA HIS A 58 9.99 6.73 -3.25
C HIS A 58 10.70 6.83 -1.89
N THR A 59 11.95 7.28 -1.92
CA THR A 59 12.73 7.59 -0.72
C THR A 59 12.56 9.06 -0.33
N GLN A 60 12.22 9.33 0.93
CA GLN A 60 12.19 10.69 1.48
C GLN A 60 13.39 10.85 2.41
N ASN A 61 14.46 11.48 1.93
CA ASN A 61 15.65 11.81 2.72
C ASN A 61 15.37 13.04 3.59
N LEU A 62 14.54 12.86 4.61
CA LEU A 62 14.21 13.92 5.57
C LEU A 62 15.08 13.80 6.81
N THR A 63 15.62 14.92 7.27
CA THR A 63 16.23 14.99 8.61
C THR A 63 15.18 14.75 9.70
N ALA A 64 15.63 14.52 10.92
CA ALA A 64 14.73 14.34 12.06
C ALA A 64 13.84 15.58 12.27
N GLU A 65 14.42 16.76 12.10
CA GLU A 65 13.76 18.07 12.22
C GLU A 65 12.69 18.24 11.14
N GLN A 66 13.05 18.01 9.87
CA GLN A 66 12.11 18.09 8.75
C GLN A 66 10.96 17.08 8.88
N ARG A 67 11.24 15.88 9.41
CA ARG A 67 10.22 14.87 9.69
C ARG A 67 9.27 15.34 10.80
N LYS A 68 9.80 15.96 11.87
CA LYS A 68 9.01 16.52 12.98
C LYS A 68 8.11 17.66 12.48
N GLU A 69 8.67 18.62 11.77
CA GLU A 69 7.94 19.77 11.21
C GLU A 69 6.80 19.33 10.29
N ARG A 70 7.06 18.35 9.39
CA ARG A 70 6.02 17.78 8.51
C ARG A 70 4.89 17.14 9.31
N GLY A 71 5.22 16.46 10.41
CA GLY A 71 4.23 15.88 11.32
C GLY A 71 3.38 16.94 12.02
N GLU A 72 3.99 18.03 12.47
CA GLU A 72 3.30 19.17 13.09
C GLU A 72 2.37 19.90 12.10
N ARG A 73 2.83 20.12 10.86
CA ARG A 73 2.01 20.67 9.79
C ARG A 73 0.81 19.78 9.47
N LEU A 74 1.01 18.46 9.46
CA LEU A 74 -0.10 17.53 9.26
C LEU A 74 -1.13 17.65 10.39
N LYS A 75 -0.69 17.66 11.66
CA LYS A 75 -1.59 17.80 12.82
C LYS A 75 -2.41 19.09 12.78
N SER A 76 -1.80 20.21 12.39
CA SER A 76 -2.50 21.50 12.28
C SER A 76 -3.48 21.55 11.10
N SER A 77 -3.21 20.83 10.02
CA SER A 77 -4.09 20.78 8.83
C SER A 77 -5.29 19.83 8.94
N VAL A 78 -5.31 18.91 9.92
CA VAL A 78 -6.41 17.94 10.07
C VAL A 78 -7.56 18.57 10.87
N PRO A 79 -8.81 18.58 10.35
CA PRO A 79 -9.97 19.08 11.08
C PRO A 79 -10.14 18.38 12.44
N ARG A 80 -10.36 19.16 13.52
CA ARG A 80 -10.43 18.64 14.91
C ARG A 80 -11.39 17.45 15.09
N HIS A 81 -12.50 17.41 14.35
CA HIS A 81 -13.47 16.30 14.41
C HIS A 81 -12.89 14.94 13.96
N LYS A 82 -11.83 14.92 13.13
CA LYS A 82 -11.18 13.68 12.67
C LYS A 82 -10.05 13.20 13.58
N LEU A 83 -9.58 14.02 14.52
CA LEU A 83 -8.59 13.60 15.51
C LEU A 83 -9.22 12.71 16.59
N SER A 84 -10.47 13.00 16.98
CA SER A 84 -11.17 12.28 18.05
C SER A 84 -11.59 10.85 17.68
N GLN A 85 -11.67 10.51 16.38
CA GLN A 85 -12.07 9.18 15.90
C GLN A 85 -10.92 8.16 15.82
N LYS A 86 -9.69 8.53 16.19
CA LYS A 86 -8.53 7.63 16.22
C LYS A 86 -8.22 7.07 17.60
N VAL A 87 -9.05 7.36 18.60
CA VAL A 87 -8.90 6.87 19.98
C VAL A 87 -10.10 5.98 20.32
N THR A 88 -10.19 4.84 19.64
CA THR A 88 -11.03 3.67 20.01
C THR A 88 -10.44 2.45 19.35
#